data_AF-A0A3R7CQM9-F1
#
_entry.id   AF-A0A3R7CQM9-F1
#
_cell.length_a   1.000
_cell.length_b   1.000
_cell.length_c   1.000
_cell.angle_alpha   90.00
_cell.angle_beta   90.00
_cell.angle_gamma   90.00
#
_symmetry.space_group_name_H-M   'P 1'
#
loop_
_entity.id
_entity.type
_entity.pdbx_description
1 polymer ?
#
loop_
_entity_poly.entity_id
_entity_poly.type
_entity_poly.pdbx_seq_one_letter_code
_entity_poly.pdbx_strand_id
1 'polypeptide(L)'
;MTASAMTFRSLDGFFAYEAATAEGINRPASKLFDQYTRIPTSWHAFRHHISSLAISADAVKVLYFIRHAEGHHNAAEKHHGTTVWDHSVSKQDAYLDAELNAAGIADASKRSISMRGELDAGMPLDRILVSPLTRTVQTANLYFNLTPPTTSQVPVHAIESARETLGVHTCDKRRPTASLEADFPHIDWSRIEPNVDILWHPSHRETTDEIHARCRDFLREVFHTVPDTYLAVVSHGGFIQACMDVLGMPSYKPANCEVVPVVVAMTSALNPINNHLVEDDDDISCMSPLLLAIVVVVIAKWVKYATMHGR
;
A
#
# COMPACT_ATOMS: atom_id res chain seq x y z
N MET A 1 19.26 24.23 -2.35
CA MET A 1 17.81 24.12 -2.64
C MET A 1 17.29 22.98 -1.80
N THR A 2 16.53 23.26 -0.75
CA THR A 2 15.93 22.23 0.12
C THR A 2 14.82 21.55 -0.67
N ALA A 3 14.98 20.26 -0.99
CA ALA A 3 13.90 19.48 -1.56
C ALA A 3 12.69 19.56 -0.62
N SER A 4 11.55 20.00 -1.14
CA SER A 4 10.27 20.01 -0.43
C SER A 4 10.02 18.63 0.16
N ALA A 5 9.80 18.53 1.48
CA ALA A 5 9.57 17.25 2.14
C ALA A 5 8.24 16.66 1.66
N MET A 6 8.31 15.52 0.95
CA MET A 6 7.12 14.76 0.57
C MET A 6 6.60 14.02 1.80
N THR A 7 5.30 14.13 2.05
CA THR A 7 4.61 13.41 3.10
C THR A 7 3.65 12.39 2.50
N PHE A 8 3.61 11.21 3.11
CA PHE A 8 2.70 10.12 2.73
C PHE A 8 1.75 9.83 3.89
N ARG A 9 0.50 9.56 3.58
CA ARG A 9 -0.50 9.15 4.58
C ARG A 9 -1.49 8.18 3.99
N SER A 10 -2.07 7.30 4.81
CA SER A 10 -3.23 6.53 4.40
C SER A 10 -4.47 7.42 4.25
N LEU A 11 -5.36 7.04 3.33
CA LEU A 11 -6.68 7.63 3.15
C LEU A 11 -7.76 6.69 3.70
N ASP A 12 -8.66 7.24 4.51
CA ASP A 12 -9.81 6.54 5.05
C ASP A 12 -10.93 6.37 4.01
N GLY A 13 -11.96 5.59 4.34
CA GLY A 13 -13.14 5.42 3.47
C GLY A 13 -12.98 4.36 2.36
N PHE A 14 -11.85 3.67 2.31
CA PHE A 14 -11.56 2.61 1.33
C PHE A 14 -11.51 1.21 1.93
N PHE A 15 -10.78 1.04 3.03
CA PHE A 15 -10.64 -0.22 3.77
C PHE A 15 -10.76 0.07 5.27
N ALA A 16 -11.68 -0.60 5.96
CA ALA A 16 -11.86 -0.50 7.40
C ALA A 16 -11.12 -1.64 8.09
N TYR A 17 -10.32 -1.35 9.12
CA TYR A 17 -9.65 -2.36 9.93
C TYR A 17 -10.63 -3.00 10.93
N GLU A 18 -10.80 -4.31 10.86
CA GLU A 18 -11.91 -5.03 11.50
C GLU A 18 -11.82 -5.14 13.02
N ALA A 19 -10.62 -5.03 13.62
CA ALA A 19 -10.51 -4.98 15.08
C ALA A 19 -11.18 -3.73 15.70
N ALA A 20 -11.60 -2.76 14.87
CA ALA A 20 -12.29 -1.54 15.28
C ALA A 20 -13.79 -1.49 14.93
N THR A 21 -14.36 -2.47 14.20
CA THR A 21 -15.76 -2.40 13.74
C THR A 21 -16.48 -3.74 13.89
N ALA A 22 -16.90 -4.07 15.11
CA ALA A 22 -17.81 -5.17 15.39
C ALA A 22 -19.29 -4.83 15.13
N GLU A 23 -19.62 -3.64 14.62
CA GLU A 23 -21.00 -3.20 14.43
C GLU A 23 -21.26 -2.68 13.00
N GLY A 24 -22.08 -3.40 12.24
CA GLY A 24 -22.89 -2.79 11.17
C GLY A 24 -22.58 -3.12 9.71
N ILE A 25 -21.47 -3.80 9.37
CA ILE A 25 -21.19 -4.13 7.95
C ILE A 25 -21.75 -5.52 7.59
N ASN A 26 -23.02 -5.59 7.19
CA ASN A 26 -23.63 -6.82 6.67
C ASN A 26 -23.26 -7.02 5.20
N ARG A 27 -22.03 -7.46 4.92
CA ARG A 27 -21.54 -7.79 3.57
C ARG A 27 -20.69 -9.06 3.63
N PRO A 28 -20.66 -9.88 2.57
CA PRO A 28 -19.72 -11.01 2.52
C PRO A 28 -18.30 -10.44 2.59
N ALA A 29 -17.61 -10.70 3.70
CA ALA A 29 -16.22 -10.32 3.87
C ALA A 29 -15.41 -10.92 2.71
N SER A 30 -14.54 -10.11 2.11
CA SER A 30 -13.57 -10.64 1.16
C SER A 30 -12.73 -11.69 1.89
N LYS A 31 -12.61 -12.88 1.31
CA LYS A 31 -11.69 -13.90 1.85
C LYS A 31 -10.22 -13.58 1.57
N LEU A 32 -9.93 -12.46 0.91
CA LEU A 32 -8.57 -12.02 0.62
C LEU A 32 -7.99 -11.15 1.75
N PHE A 33 -8.82 -10.29 2.35
CA PHE A 33 -8.39 -9.29 3.33
C PHE A 33 -8.77 -9.74 4.75
N ASP A 34 -7.89 -10.44 5.43
CA ASP A 34 -8.21 -11.11 6.71
C ASP A 34 -8.62 -10.14 7.84
N GLN A 35 -8.05 -8.93 7.85
CA GLN A 35 -8.25 -7.93 8.89
C GLN A 35 -8.93 -6.66 8.37
N TYR A 36 -9.33 -6.62 7.09
CA TYR A 36 -9.84 -5.41 6.47
C TYR A 36 -11.10 -5.68 5.64
N THR A 37 -12.11 -4.84 5.82
CA THR A 37 -13.28 -4.83 4.96
C THR A 37 -13.21 -3.67 3.96
N ARG A 38 -13.37 -3.97 2.67
CA ARG A 38 -13.50 -2.94 1.62
C ARG A 38 -14.80 -2.15 1.80
N ILE A 39 -14.70 -0.82 1.92
CA ILE A 39 -15.81 0.08 2.20
C ILE A 39 -16.70 0.31 0.96
N PRO A 40 -16.16 0.63 -0.24
CA PRO A 40 -16.97 0.66 -1.45
C PRO A 40 -17.66 -0.69 -1.71
N THR A 41 -18.86 -0.70 -2.29
CA THR A 41 -19.61 -1.96 -2.50
C THR A 41 -19.01 -2.83 -3.61
N SER A 42 -18.44 -2.23 -4.65
CA SER A 42 -17.81 -2.92 -5.78
C SER A 42 -16.45 -2.31 -6.13
N TRP A 43 -15.63 -3.08 -6.84
CA TRP A 43 -14.36 -2.56 -7.38
C TRP A 43 -14.57 -1.47 -8.43
N HIS A 44 -15.72 -1.46 -9.12
CA HIS A 44 -16.10 -0.34 -9.98
C HIS A 44 -16.29 0.95 -9.18
N ALA A 45 -17.06 0.91 -8.08
CA ALA A 45 -17.23 2.05 -7.19
C ALA A 45 -15.91 2.49 -6.55
N PHE A 46 -15.07 1.53 -6.16
CA PHE A 46 -13.71 1.78 -5.66
C PHE A 46 -12.87 2.57 -6.67
N ARG A 47 -12.76 2.09 -7.93
CA ARG A 47 -12.02 2.77 -9.00
C ARG A 47 -12.53 4.17 -9.26
N HIS A 48 -13.85 4.34 -9.32
CA HIS A 48 -14.46 5.65 -9.55
C HIS A 48 -14.05 6.65 -8.45
N HIS A 49 -14.03 6.21 -7.20
CA HIS A 49 -13.59 7.03 -6.08
C HIS A 49 -12.09 7.36 -6.18
N ILE A 50 -11.21 6.39 -6.45
CA ILE A 50 -9.77 6.65 -6.63
C ILE A 50 -9.52 7.65 -7.77
N SER A 51 -10.17 7.49 -8.91
CA SER A 51 -10.03 8.43 -10.04
C SER A 51 -10.46 9.86 -9.68
N SER A 52 -11.49 10.03 -8.84
CA SER A 52 -11.92 11.35 -8.39
C SER A 52 -10.89 12.07 -7.51
N LEU A 53 -10.12 11.31 -6.70
CA LEU A 53 -9.05 11.86 -5.87
C LEU A 53 -7.82 12.26 -6.70
N ALA A 54 -7.50 11.49 -7.73
CA ALA A 54 -6.39 11.82 -8.63
C ALA A 54 -6.63 13.15 -9.38
N ILE A 55 -7.90 13.50 -9.63
CA ILE A 55 -8.28 14.79 -10.24
C ILE A 55 -8.12 15.95 -9.26
N SER A 56 -8.26 15.73 -7.95
CA SER A 56 -8.17 16.78 -6.92
C SER A 56 -6.73 17.18 -6.54
N ALA A 57 -5.77 16.95 -7.43
CA ALA A 57 -4.34 17.30 -7.32
C ALA A 57 -3.48 16.44 -6.36
N ASP A 58 -4.04 15.39 -5.75
CA ASP A 58 -3.26 14.42 -4.99
C ASP A 58 -2.74 13.29 -5.90
N ALA A 59 -1.45 12.97 -5.82
CA ALA A 59 -0.95 11.72 -6.36
C ALA A 59 -1.41 10.60 -5.42
N VAL A 60 -2.19 9.66 -5.95
CA VAL A 60 -2.77 8.55 -5.18
C VAL A 60 -2.25 7.23 -5.71
N LYS A 61 -1.92 6.31 -4.80
CA LYS A 61 -1.65 4.90 -5.11
C LYS A 61 -2.45 4.00 -4.20
N VAL A 62 -2.77 2.82 -4.70
CA VAL A 62 -3.38 1.73 -3.95
C VAL A 62 -2.34 0.64 -3.83
N LEU A 63 -1.95 0.32 -2.60
CA LEU A 63 -0.98 -0.72 -2.29
C LEU A 63 -1.71 -1.90 -1.63
N TYR A 64 -1.57 -3.07 -2.23
CA TYR A 64 -1.96 -4.35 -1.63
C TYR A 64 -0.68 -5.01 -1.12
N PHE A 65 -0.30 -4.74 0.13
CA PHE A 65 0.86 -5.39 0.73
C PHE A 65 0.53 -6.86 1.03
N ILE A 66 1.41 -7.78 0.64
CA ILE A 66 1.22 -9.22 0.82
C ILE A 66 2.44 -9.76 1.55
N ARG A 67 2.27 -10.28 2.77
CA ARG A 67 3.37 -10.98 3.45
C ARG A 67 3.61 -12.31 2.76
N HIS A 68 4.88 -12.66 2.51
CA HIS A 68 5.24 -13.96 1.97
C HIS A 68 4.65 -15.13 2.77
N ALA A 69 4.49 -16.28 2.11
CA ALA A 69 4.04 -17.51 2.74
C ALA A 69 5.09 -18.10 3.71
N GLU A 70 4.75 -19.15 4.45
CA GLU A 70 5.70 -19.75 5.40
C GLU A 70 6.98 -20.24 4.70
N GLY A 71 8.14 -19.75 5.15
CA GLY A 71 9.44 -20.24 4.73
C GLY A 71 10.09 -21.16 5.76
N HIS A 72 11.18 -21.82 5.36
CA HIS A 72 11.96 -22.67 6.28
C HIS A 72 12.43 -21.91 7.53
N HIS A 73 12.76 -20.62 7.39
CA HIS A 73 13.15 -19.76 8.51
C HIS A 73 12.00 -19.52 9.50
N ASN A 74 10.75 -19.38 9.04
CA ASN A 74 9.60 -19.19 9.93
C ASN A 74 9.33 -20.46 10.74
N ALA A 75 9.37 -21.62 10.07
CA ALA A 75 9.19 -22.91 10.74
C ALA A 75 10.30 -23.16 11.77
N ALA A 76 11.54 -22.77 11.46
CA ALA A 76 12.67 -22.85 12.37
C ALA A 76 12.53 -21.91 13.57
N GLU A 77 12.15 -20.64 13.36
CA GLU A 77 11.86 -19.71 14.45
C GLU A 77 10.77 -20.26 15.37
N LYS A 78 9.68 -20.78 14.81
CA LYS A 78 8.59 -21.40 15.58
C LYS A 78 9.06 -22.62 16.38
N HIS A 79 9.95 -23.43 15.82
CA HIS A 79 10.47 -24.63 16.47
C HIS A 79 11.44 -24.30 17.61
N HIS A 80 12.38 -23.38 17.37
CA HIS A 80 13.43 -23.04 18.33
C HIS A 80 13.00 -21.98 19.35
N GLY A 81 11.99 -21.18 19.03
CA GLY A 81 11.59 -19.98 19.76
C GLY A 81 12.46 -18.77 19.42
N THR A 82 11.85 -17.58 19.44
CA THR A 82 12.47 -16.31 19.01
C THR A 82 13.81 -16.03 19.72
N THR A 83 13.92 -16.27 21.04
CA THR A 83 15.18 -16.04 21.77
C THR A 83 16.35 -16.86 21.22
N VAL A 84 16.14 -18.14 20.92
CA VAL A 84 17.20 -19.01 20.38
C VAL A 84 17.45 -18.69 18.91
N TRP A 85 16.37 -18.41 18.17
CA TRP A 85 16.44 -17.99 16.77
C TRP A 85 17.32 -16.75 16.59
N ASP A 86 17.02 -15.66 17.30
CA ASP A 86 17.75 -14.39 17.21
C ASP A 86 19.21 -14.53 17.69
N HIS A 87 19.44 -15.34 18.72
CA HIS A 87 20.77 -15.51 19.28
C HIS A 87 21.72 -16.31 18.37
N SER A 88 21.25 -17.38 17.72
CA SER A 88 22.14 -18.30 16.99
C SER A 88 21.61 -18.86 15.67
N VAL A 89 20.35 -19.33 15.61
CA VAL A 89 19.87 -20.11 14.45
C VAL A 89 19.71 -19.24 13.20
N SER A 90 19.20 -18.02 13.37
CA SER A 90 19.01 -17.05 12.29
C SER A 90 20.30 -16.62 11.58
N LYS A 91 21.47 -16.85 12.19
CA LYS A 91 22.78 -16.44 11.69
C LYS A 91 23.45 -17.50 10.82
N GLN A 92 22.81 -18.65 10.63
CA GLN A 92 23.37 -19.78 9.89
C GLN A 92 23.06 -19.65 8.40
N ASP A 93 24.05 -19.93 7.55
CA ASP A 93 23.87 -19.89 6.08
C ASP A 93 22.83 -20.91 5.56
N ALA A 94 22.45 -21.90 6.37
CA ALA A 94 21.35 -22.82 6.07
C ALA A 94 20.00 -22.11 5.86
N TYR A 95 19.85 -20.87 6.34
CA TYR A 95 18.67 -20.04 6.12
C TYR A 95 18.93 -18.87 5.17
N LEU A 96 20.09 -18.77 4.53
CA LEU A 96 20.39 -17.69 3.58
C LEU A 96 19.33 -17.64 2.48
N ASP A 97 18.72 -16.47 2.29
CA ASP A 97 17.63 -16.26 1.32
C ASP A 97 16.57 -17.39 1.35
N ALA A 98 16.20 -17.83 2.55
CA ALA A 98 15.37 -19.02 2.75
C ALA A 98 14.11 -19.04 1.84
N GLU A 99 13.92 -20.17 1.18
CA GLU A 99 12.76 -20.46 0.34
C GLU A 99 11.49 -20.79 1.17
N LEU A 100 10.36 -20.82 0.48
CA LEU A 100 9.11 -21.35 1.01
C LEU A 100 9.25 -22.84 1.35
N ASN A 101 8.60 -23.26 2.43
CA ASN A 101 8.46 -24.68 2.72
C ASN A 101 7.15 -25.23 2.11
N ALA A 102 6.90 -26.54 2.27
CA ALA A 102 5.71 -27.19 1.72
C ALA A 102 4.38 -26.61 2.25
N ALA A 103 4.33 -26.19 3.52
CA ALA A 103 3.15 -25.57 4.11
C ALA A 103 2.88 -24.19 3.49
N GLY A 104 3.92 -23.36 3.36
CA GLY A 104 3.82 -22.06 2.70
C GLY A 104 3.41 -22.16 1.23
N ILE A 105 3.92 -23.15 0.50
CA ILE A 105 3.50 -23.41 -0.89
C ILE A 105 2.00 -23.74 -0.95
N ALA A 106 1.51 -24.60 -0.05
CA ALA A 106 0.10 -24.96 0.02
C ALA A 106 -0.79 -23.75 0.37
N ASP A 107 -0.38 -22.94 1.34
CA ASP A 107 -1.12 -21.76 1.78
C ASP A 107 -1.16 -20.67 0.71
N ALA A 108 -0.05 -20.38 0.04
CA ALA A 108 -0.01 -19.44 -1.08
C ALA A 108 -0.88 -19.91 -2.24
N SER A 109 -0.83 -21.21 -2.57
CA SER A 109 -1.67 -21.80 -3.61
C SER A 109 -3.16 -21.68 -3.27
N LYS A 110 -3.54 -21.89 -2.00
CA LYS A 110 -4.93 -21.71 -1.54
C LYS A 110 -5.36 -20.26 -1.64
N ARG A 111 -4.50 -19.31 -1.27
CA ARG A 111 -4.78 -17.87 -1.33
C ARG A 111 -4.89 -17.34 -2.75
N SER A 112 -4.24 -17.98 -3.72
CA SER A 112 -4.41 -17.67 -5.15
C SER A 112 -5.88 -17.74 -5.61
N ILE A 113 -6.70 -18.60 -4.99
CA ILE A 113 -8.13 -18.72 -5.30
C ILE A 113 -8.88 -17.46 -4.85
N SER A 114 -8.61 -16.96 -3.64
CA SER A 114 -9.21 -15.71 -3.14
C SER A 114 -8.76 -14.51 -3.98
N MET A 115 -7.45 -14.43 -4.30
CA MET A 115 -6.89 -13.37 -5.15
C MET A 115 -7.55 -13.37 -6.54
N ARG A 116 -7.63 -14.54 -7.19
CA ARG A 116 -8.31 -14.69 -8.48
C ARG A 116 -9.78 -14.29 -8.40
N GLY A 117 -10.48 -14.68 -7.33
CA GLY A 117 -11.87 -14.28 -7.12
C GLY A 117 -12.06 -12.75 -7.06
N GLU A 118 -11.17 -12.03 -6.40
CA GLU A 118 -11.20 -10.56 -6.38
C GLU A 118 -10.84 -9.95 -7.74
N LEU A 119 -9.83 -10.47 -8.44
CA LEU A 119 -9.46 -10.04 -9.79
C LEU A 119 -10.59 -10.26 -10.80
N ASP A 120 -11.25 -11.43 -10.77
CA ASP A 120 -12.40 -11.77 -11.61
C ASP A 120 -13.62 -10.89 -11.26
N ALA A 121 -13.77 -10.49 -9.98
CA ALA A 121 -14.75 -9.51 -9.54
C ALA A 121 -14.37 -8.05 -9.91
N GLY A 122 -13.24 -7.87 -10.60
CA GLY A 122 -12.78 -6.61 -11.13
C GLY A 122 -11.86 -5.82 -10.21
N MET A 123 -11.18 -6.45 -9.23
CA MET A 123 -10.14 -5.77 -8.45
C MET A 123 -9.07 -5.20 -9.40
N PRO A 124 -8.76 -3.89 -9.33
CA PRO A 124 -7.74 -3.32 -10.18
C PRO A 124 -6.35 -3.76 -9.72
N LEU A 125 -5.50 -4.14 -10.68
CA LEU A 125 -4.11 -4.49 -10.45
C LEU A 125 -3.31 -4.20 -11.73
N ASP A 126 -2.39 -3.26 -11.65
CA ASP A 126 -1.60 -2.80 -12.78
C ASP A 126 -0.19 -3.41 -12.77
N ARG A 127 0.40 -3.62 -11.58
CA ARG A 127 1.77 -4.12 -11.41
C ARG A 127 1.92 -4.88 -10.10
N ILE A 128 2.81 -5.88 -10.12
CA ILE A 128 3.28 -6.57 -8.93
C ILE A 128 4.72 -6.13 -8.67
N LEU A 129 4.96 -5.60 -7.47
CA LEU A 129 6.28 -5.32 -6.93
C LEU A 129 6.65 -6.45 -5.97
N VAL A 130 7.86 -6.99 -6.09
CA VAL A 130 8.33 -8.06 -5.21
C VAL A 130 9.64 -7.68 -4.53
N SER A 131 9.75 -7.98 -3.24
CA SER A 131 11.07 -7.99 -2.60
C SER A 131 11.97 -9.00 -3.33
N PRO A 132 13.27 -8.72 -3.48
CA PRO A 132 14.22 -9.61 -4.15
C PRO A 132 14.75 -10.70 -3.21
N LEU A 133 13.86 -11.36 -2.48
CA LEU A 133 14.15 -12.55 -1.67
C LEU A 133 13.33 -13.73 -2.22
N THR A 134 13.92 -14.93 -2.23
CA THR A 134 13.36 -16.09 -2.93
C THR A 134 11.95 -16.43 -2.47
N ARG A 135 11.68 -16.37 -1.16
CA ARG A 135 10.33 -16.59 -0.58
C ARG A 135 9.26 -15.62 -1.06
N THR A 136 9.58 -14.35 -1.28
CA THR A 136 8.60 -13.35 -1.78
C THR A 136 8.31 -13.58 -3.26
N VAL A 137 9.34 -13.93 -4.04
CA VAL A 137 9.17 -14.29 -5.45
C VAL A 137 8.33 -15.56 -5.61
N GLN A 138 8.64 -16.62 -4.86
CA GLN A 138 7.86 -17.86 -4.86
C GLN A 138 6.41 -17.61 -4.42
N THR A 139 6.20 -16.77 -3.41
CA THR A 139 4.84 -16.38 -3.00
C THR A 139 4.11 -15.68 -4.14
N ALA A 140 4.73 -14.67 -4.77
CA ALA A 140 4.12 -13.94 -5.89
C ALA A 140 3.75 -14.89 -7.05
N ASN A 141 4.64 -15.82 -7.40
CA ASN A 141 4.40 -16.81 -8.44
C ASN A 141 3.15 -17.65 -8.17
N LEU A 142 2.97 -18.11 -6.93
CA LEU A 142 1.82 -18.89 -6.52
C LEU A 142 0.55 -18.05 -6.41
N TYR A 143 0.64 -16.85 -5.82
CA TYR A 143 -0.49 -15.95 -5.59
C TYR A 143 -1.15 -15.48 -6.89
N PHE A 144 -0.32 -15.12 -7.88
CA PHE A 144 -0.75 -14.55 -9.15
C PHE A 144 -0.63 -15.54 -10.32
N ASN A 145 -0.23 -16.78 -10.04
CA ASN A 145 -0.07 -17.84 -11.03
C ASN A 145 0.80 -17.40 -12.23
N LEU A 146 1.99 -16.86 -11.91
CA LEU A 146 2.91 -16.21 -12.87
C LEU A 146 3.73 -17.20 -13.70
N THR A 147 3.69 -18.48 -13.37
CA THR A 147 4.45 -19.52 -14.07
C THR A 147 3.65 -20.09 -15.25
N PRO A 148 4.32 -20.52 -16.34
CA PRO A 148 3.67 -21.15 -17.49
C PRO A 148 2.74 -22.32 -17.12
N PRO A 149 1.68 -22.59 -17.93
CA PRO A 149 1.38 -21.96 -19.22
C PRO A 149 0.68 -20.59 -19.12
N THR A 150 0.37 -20.15 -17.90
CA THR A 150 -0.29 -18.87 -17.65
C THR A 150 0.72 -17.75 -17.54
N THR A 151 0.89 -17.00 -18.63
CA THR A 151 1.55 -15.70 -18.55
C THR A 151 0.55 -14.69 -17.99
N SER A 152 0.76 -14.27 -16.74
CA SER A 152 0.05 -13.10 -16.21
C SER A 152 0.29 -11.91 -17.12
N GLN A 153 -0.75 -11.12 -17.40
CA GLN A 153 -0.61 -9.86 -18.13
C GLN A 153 -0.04 -8.74 -17.25
N VAL A 154 0.04 -8.96 -15.93
CA VAL A 154 0.51 -7.96 -14.98
C VAL A 154 2.04 -8.03 -14.90
N PRO A 155 2.77 -6.93 -15.23
CA PRO A 155 4.22 -6.88 -15.09
C PRO A 155 4.67 -7.07 -13.65
N VAL A 156 5.78 -7.79 -13.47
CA VAL A 156 6.35 -8.12 -12.16
C VAL A 156 7.76 -7.55 -12.06
N HIS A 157 7.98 -6.67 -11.08
CA HIS A 157 9.22 -5.92 -10.93
C HIS A 157 9.81 -6.19 -9.54
N ALA A 158 11.09 -6.49 -9.47
CA ALA A 158 11.79 -6.54 -8.21
C ALA A 158 12.05 -5.12 -7.67
N ILE A 159 11.93 -4.93 -6.35
CA ILE A 159 12.21 -3.65 -5.68
C ILE A 159 12.99 -3.89 -4.38
N GLU A 160 14.23 -3.40 -4.35
CA GLU A 160 15.19 -3.65 -3.27
C GLU A 160 14.74 -3.07 -1.92
N SER A 161 14.04 -1.93 -1.93
CA SER A 161 13.60 -1.23 -0.73
C SER A 161 12.48 -1.96 0.05
N ALA A 162 11.84 -2.97 -0.53
CA ALA A 162 10.77 -3.76 0.11
C ALA A 162 11.24 -5.02 0.86
N ARG A 163 12.54 -5.15 1.17
CA ARG A 163 13.08 -6.30 1.95
C ARG A 163 12.66 -6.30 3.41
N GLU A 164 12.79 -7.45 4.07
CA GLU A 164 12.60 -7.61 5.52
C GLU A 164 13.58 -6.73 6.31
N THR A 165 13.44 -6.65 7.63
CA THR A 165 14.41 -6.00 8.53
C THR A 165 15.85 -6.45 8.24
N LEU A 166 16.68 -5.54 7.74
CA LEU A 166 17.99 -5.89 7.18
C LEU A 166 19.03 -6.26 8.24
N GLY A 167 19.89 -7.20 7.89
CA GLY A 167 21.11 -7.55 8.63
C GLY A 167 20.95 -8.65 9.68
N VAL A 168 22.07 -9.16 10.19
CA VAL A 168 22.26 -10.25 11.18
C VAL A 168 21.65 -11.60 10.78
N HIS A 169 20.35 -11.65 10.48
CA HIS A 169 19.62 -12.83 10.07
C HIS A 169 19.93 -13.13 8.60
N THR A 170 20.53 -14.28 8.32
CA THR A 170 20.95 -14.67 6.96
C THR A 170 19.75 -14.85 6.03
N CYS A 171 18.57 -15.16 6.54
CA CYS A 171 17.34 -15.21 5.73
C CYS A 171 16.99 -13.87 5.09
N ASP A 172 17.47 -12.76 5.62
CA ASP A 172 17.21 -11.41 5.08
C ASP A 172 18.33 -10.94 4.13
N LYS A 173 19.37 -11.77 3.95
CA LYS A 173 20.43 -11.59 2.97
C LYS A 173 19.98 -12.11 1.62
N ARG A 174 20.00 -11.23 0.62
CA ARG A 174 19.67 -11.57 -0.75
C ARG A 174 20.83 -12.34 -1.39
N ARG A 175 20.51 -13.40 -2.15
CA ARG A 175 21.49 -14.07 -3.03
C ARG A 175 21.75 -13.22 -4.29
N PRO A 176 22.84 -13.45 -5.04
CA PRO A 176 23.18 -12.61 -6.19
C PRO A 176 22.01 -12.44 -7.17
N THR A 177 21.81 -11.22 -7.68
CA THR A 177 20.71 -10.87 -8.60
C THR A 177 20.71 -11.81 -9.80
N ALA A 178 21.88 -12.09 -10.39
CA ALA A 178 22.02 -12.99 -11.52
C ALA A 178 21.48 -14.41 -11.25
N SER A 179 21.57 -14.90 -10.00
CA SER A 179 20.99 -16.19 -9.62
C SER A 179 19.48 -16.13 -9.49
N LEU A 180 18.94 -15.02 -8.98
CA LEU A 180 17.49 -14.79 -8.92
C LEU A 180 16.89 -14.62 -10.31
N GLU A 181 17.57 -13.89 -11.19
CA GLU A 181 17.17 -13.69 -12.59
C GLU A 181 17.17 -15.00 -13.38
N ALA A 182 18.18 -15.85 -13.17
CA ALA A 182 18.23 -17.18 -13.78
C ALA A 182 17.04 -18.08 -13.37
N ASP A 183 16.66 -18.03 -12.09
CA ASP A 183 15.56 -18.86 -11.56
C ASP A 183 14.18 -18.26 -11.84
N PHE A 184 14.09 -16.93 -11.99
CA PHE A 184 12.85 -16.18 -12.17
C PHE A 184 12.96 -15.16 -13.32
N PRO A 185 13.15 -15.64 -14.58
CA PRO A 185 13.43 -14.77 -15.73
C PRO A 185 12.23 -13.93 -16.19
N HIS A 186 11.03 -14.21 -15.68
CA HIS A 186 9.81 -13.45 -15.98
C HIS A 186 9.65 -12.19 -15.12
N ILE A 187 10.57 -11.93 -14.19
CA ILE A 187 10.58 -10.75 -13.32
C ILE A 187 11.59 -9.76 -13.88
N ASP A 188 11.23 -8.47 -13.87
CA ASP A 188 12.17 -7.39 -14.19
C ASP A 188 13.11 -7.14 -13.00
N TRP A 189 14.37 -7.52 -13.19
CA TRP A 189 15.48 -7.34 -12.23
C TRP A 189 16.34 -6.11 -12.52
N SER A 190 16.03 -5.31 -13.54
CA SER A 190 16.88 -4.22 -14.05
C SER A 190 17.23 -3.12 -13.05
N ARG A 191 16.50 -3.05 -11.93
CA ARG A 191 16.71 -2.08 -10.85
C ARG A 191 17.41 -2.65 -9.62
N ILE A 192 17.79 -3.93 -9.65
CA ILE A 192 18.41 -4.63 -8.52
C ILE A 192 19.92 -4.66 -8.71
N GLU A 193 20.56 -3.58 -8.27
CA GLU A 193 22.01 -3.40 -8.32
C GLU A 193 22.56 -2.96 -6.95
N PRO A 194 23.81 -3.34 -6.61
CA PRO A 194 24.68 -4.23 -7.36
C PRO A 194 24.23 -5.70 -7.33
N ASN A 195 24.76 -6.54 -8.23
CA ASN A 195 24.50 -7.98 -8.26
C ASN A 195 24.64 -8.66 -6.88
N VAL A 196 25.67 -8.28 -6.10
CA VAL A 196 25.87 -8.78 -4.73
C VAL A 196 25.09 -7.95 -3.72
N ASP A 197 24.60 -8.58 -2.66
CA ASP A 197 23.90 -7.85 -1.58
C ASP A 197 24.89 -7.05 -0.73
N ILE A 198 24.77 -5.71 -0.81
CA ILE A 198 25.58 -4.76 -0.03
C ILE A 198 24.80 -4.11 1.12
N LEU A 199 23.47 -4.29 1.19
CA LEU A 199 22.66 -3.64 2.23
C LEU A 199 22.54 -4.52 3.48
N TRP A 200 22.66 -5.85 3.35
CA TRP A 200 22.71 -6.74 4.50
C TRP A 200 24.07 -6.67 5.20
N HIS A 201 24.07 -6.53 6.53
CA HIS A 201 25.28 -6.47 7.35
C HIS A 201 25.28 -7.59 8.43
N PRO A 202 26.39 -8.32 8.64
CA PRO A 202 26.42 -9.46 9.57
C PRO A 202 26.29 -9.08 11.05
N SER A 203 26.56 -7.82 11.40
CA SER A 203 26.65 -7.37 12.80
C SER A 203 25.74 -6.19 13.14
N HIS A 204 24.95 -5.71 12.18
CA HIS A 204 24.01 -4.61 12.38
C HIS A 204 22.63 -5.07 11.93
N ARG A 205 21.67 -5.13 12.86
CA ARG A 205 20.26 -5.32 12.50
C ARG A 205 19.63 -3.95 12.41
N GLU A 206 18.90 -3.72 11.35
CA GLU A 206 18.16 -2.49 11.11
C GLU A 206 17.27 -2.16 12.33
N THR A 207 17.42 -0.95 12.83
CA THR A 207 16.61 -0.39 13.90
C THR A 207 15.24 0.03 13.37
N THR A 208 14.29 0.28 14.28
CA THR A 208 12.97 0.81 13.93
C THR A 208 13.05 2.10 13.11
N ASP A 209 13.95 3.02 13.46
CA ASP A 209 14.10 4.28 12.73
C ASP A 209 14.66 4.09 11.32
N GLU A 210 15.59 3.14 11.15
CA GLU A 210 16.18 2.82 9.85
C GLU A 210 15.15 2.16 8.93
N ILE A 211 14.38 1.17 9.40
CA ILE A 211 13.33 0.56 8.57
C ILE A 211 12.22 1.56 8.25
N HIS A 212 11.85 2.46 9.18
CA HIS A 212 10.92 3.56 8.90
C HIS A 212 11.47 4.52 7.84
N ALA A 213 12.76 4.84 7.88
CA ALA A 213 13.40 5.65 6.84
C ALA A 213 13.33 4.95 5.48
N ARG A 214 13.66 3.65 5.43
CA ARG A 214 13.58 2.83 4.22
C ARG A 214 12.15 2.68 3.70
N CYS A 215 11.14 2.58 4.56
CA CYS A 215 9.72 2.60 4.15
C CYS A 215 9.35 3.92 3.49
N ARG A 216 9.83 5.07 4.01
CA ARG A 216 9.62 6.37 3.35
C ARG A 216 10.34 6.45 2.00
N ASP A 217 11.54 5.89 1.89
CA ASP A 217 12.28 5.82 0.63
C ASP A 217 11.58 4.92 -0.38
N PHE A 218 11.06 3.76 0.04
CA PHE A 218 10.21 2.89 -0.77
C PHE A 218 8.99 3.66 -1.30
N LEU A 219 8.27 4.39 -0.45
CA LEU A 219 7.11 5.18 -0.89
C LEU A 219 7.54 6.25 -1.90
N ARG A 220 8.63 7.00 -1.67
CA ARG A 220 9.15 7.95 -2.66
C ARG A 220 9.51 7.28 -3.98
N GLU A 221 10.21 6.16 -3.93
CA GLU A 221 10.60 5.38 -5.10
C GLU A 221 9.36 4.96 -5.89
N VAL A 222 8.38 4.36 -5.23
CA VAL A 222 7.12 3.92 -5.85
C VAL A 222 6.39 5.11 -6.48
N PHE A 223 6.24 6.24 -5.77
CA PHE A 223 5.56 7.43 -6.28
C PHE A 223 6.27 8.11 -7.45
N HIS A 224 7.60 8.06 -7.51
CA HIS A 224 8.35 8.71 -8.58
C HIS A 224 8.59 7.83 -9.80
N THR A 225 8.75 6.53 -9.61
CA THR A 225 9.29 5.65 -10.65
C THR A 225 8.29 4.63 -11.17
N VAL A 226 7.19 4.38 -10.43
CA VAL A 226 6.13 3.46 -10.85
C VAL A 226 4.94 4.30 -11.32
N PRO A 227 4.63 4.31 -12.62
CA PRO A 227 3.53 5.14 -13.14
C PRO A 227 2.15 4.63 -12.73
N ASP A 228 2.04 3.36 -12.34
CA ASP A 228 0.76 2.70 -12.11
C ASP A 228 0.15 3.03 -10.74
N THR A 229 -1.17 2.91 -10.66
CA THR A 229 -1.95 3.29 -9.47
C THR A 229 -2.17 2.10 -8.55
N TYR A 230 -2.48 0.94 -9.10
CA TYR A 230 -2.91 -0.24 -8.33
C TYR A 230 -1.79 -1.28 -8.29
N LEU A 231 -1.14 -1.40 -7.14
CA LEU A 231 0.10 -2.15 -6.97
C LEU A 231 -0.08 -3.26 -5.94
N ALA A 232 0.26 -4.50 -6.30
CA ALA A 232 0.55 -5.52 -5.30
C ALA A 232 2.01 -5.40 -4.86
N VAL A 233 2.28 -5.51 -3.56
CA VAL A 233 3.64 -5.45 -3.00
C VAL A 233 3.89 -6.70 -2.17
N VAL A 234 4.55 -7.70 -2.75
CA VAL A 234 4.86 -8.96 -2.06
C VAL A 234 6.16 -8.80 -1.28
N SER A 235 6.04 -8.78 0.04
CA SER A 235 7.09 -8.39 0.99
C SER A 235 7.00 -9.23 2.28
N HIS A 236 7.41 -8.66 3.41
CA HIS A 236 7.71 -9.36 4.65
C HIS A 236 7.00 -8.73 5.84
N GLY A 237 6.95 -9.45 6.96
CA GLY A 237 6.15 -9.05 8.10
C GLY A 237 6.65 -7.75 8.75
N GLY A 238 7.97 -7.65 9.00
CA GLY A 238 8.55 -6.45 9.62
C GLY A 238 8.47 -5.22 8.71
N PHE A 239 8.73 -5.39 7.42
CA PHE A 239 8.60 -4.29 6.45
C PHE A 239 7.17 -3.76 6.31
N ILE A 240 6.18 -4.65 6.22
CA ILE A 240 4.78 -4.23 6.08
C ILE A 240 4.33 -3.53 7.37
N GLN A 241 4.69 -4.05 8.55
CA GLN A 241 4.41 -3.41 9.82
C GLN A 241 5.02 -2.00 9.90
N ALA A 242 6.29 -1.85 9.52
CA ALA A 242 6.95 -0.54 9.46
C ALA A 242 6.28 0.42 8.46
N CYS A 243 5.76 -0.08 7.33
CA CYS A 243 4.95 0.72 6.42
C CYS A 243 3.64 1.19 7.08
N MET A 244 2.97 0.33 7.87
CA MET A 244 1.76 0.71 8.61
C MET A 244 2.07 1.85 9.60
N ASP A 245 3.15 1.72 10.35
CA ASP A 245 3.60 2.75 11.31
C ASP A 245 3.87 4.09 10.61
N VAL A 246 4.59 4.07 9.49
CA VAL A 246 4.89 5.28 8.70
C VAL A 246 3.63 5.92 8.10
N LEU A 247 2.64 5.11 7.71
CA LEU A 247 1.40 5.59 7.09
C LEU A 247 0.32 6.00 8.10
N GLY A 248 0.55 5.77 9.40
CA GLY A 248 -0.43 6.04 10.46
C GLY A 248 -1.59 5.04 10.51
N MET A 249 -1.39 3.82 10.03
CA MET A 249 -2.38 2.75 10.04
C MET A 249 -2.38 2.02 11.39
N PRO A 250 -3.46 1.30 11.75
CA PRO A 250 -3.41 0.32 12.83
C PRO A 250 -2.28 -0.69 12.58
N SER A 251 -1.27 -0.69 13.44
CA SER A 251 -0.04 -1.46 13.25
C SER A 251 -0.09 -2.82 13.93
N TYR A 252 0.26 -3.85 13.18
CA TYR A 252 0.43 -5.23 13.65
C TYR A 252 1.36 -5.96 12.69
N LYS A 253 1.87 -7.13 13.10
CA LYS A 253 2.65 -8.00 12.22
C LYS A 253 1.68 -8.89 11.42
N PRO A 254 1.56 -8.72 10.09
CA PRO A 254 0.62 -9.52 9.28
C PRO A 254 0.99 -11.01 9.36
N ALA A 255 0.00 -11.90 9.29
CA ALA A 255 0.24 -13.33 9.15
C ALA A 255 0.83 -13.67 7.78
N ASN A 256 1.46 -14.85 7.65
CA ASN A 256 1.93 -15.32 6.35
C ASN A 256 0.77 -15.38 5.34
N CYS A 257 1.01 -14.94 4.10
CA CYS A 257 0.00 -14.77 3.05
C CYS A 257 -1.12 -13.76 3.32
N GLU A 258 -1.05 -12.96 4.38
CA GLU A 258 -2.05 -11.92 4.64
C GLU A 258 -1.90 -10.74 3.67
N VAL A 259 -3.04 -10.18 3.25
CA VAL A 259 -3.10 -8.97 2.42
C VAL A 259 -3.54 -7.77 3.24
N VAL A 260 -2.71 -6.74 3.27
CA VAL A 260 -2.97 -5.44 3.92
C VAL A 260 -3.20 -4.40 2.82
N PRO A 261 -4.45 -4.01 2.54
CA PRO A 261 -4.76 -3.00 1.55
C PRO A 261 -4.67 -1.59 2.13
N VAL A 262 -4.09 -0.66 1.39
CA VAL A 262 -4.06 0.77 1.75
C VAL A 262 -4.15 1.66 0.53
N VAL A 263 -4.89 2.76 0.67
CA VAL A 263 -4.85 3.87 -0.29
C VAL A 263 -3.94 4.94 0.29
N VAL A 264 -2.90 5.33 -0.45
CA VAL A 264 -1.86 6.26 -0.01
C VAL A 264 -1.96 7.52 -0.86
N ALA A 265 -1.99 8.68 -0.19
CA ALA A 265 -1.82 9.98 -0.84
C ALA A 265 -0.41 10.51 -0.59
N MET A 266 0.19 11.08 -1.64
CA MET A 266 1.40 11.89 -1.54
C MET A 266 1.05 13.37 -1.67
N THR A 267 1.32 14.14 -0.62
CA THR A 267 1.19 15.60 -0.66
C THR A 267 2.58 16.21 -0.80
N SER A 268 2.77 17.02 -1.84
CA SER A 268 3.96 17.87 -1.96
C SER A 268 3.74 19.13 -1.13
N ALA A 269 4.70 19.53 -0.29
CA ALA A 269 4.58 20.74 0.53
C ALA A 269 4.43 22.06 -0.27
N LEU A 270 4.39 22.01 -1.61
CA LEU A 270 4.04 23.12 -2.49
C LEU A 270 2.53 23.37 -2.63
N ASN A 271 1.68 22.45 -2.14
CA ASN A 271 0.22 22.65 -2.05
C ASN A 271 -0.25 22.33 -0.62
N PRO A 272 -0.10 23.25 0.35
CA PRO A 272 -0.94 23.21 1.52
C PRO A 272 -2.36 23.54 1.05
N ILE A 273 -3.21 22.52 0.91
CA ILE A 273 -4.65 22.73 0.91
C ILE A 273 -4.95 23.47 2.21
N ASN A 274 -5.44 24.70 2.08
CA ASN A 274 -6.02 25.48 3.16
C ASN A 274 -7.17 24.68 3.77
N ASN A 275 -6.86 23.81 4.73
CA ASN A 275 -7.82 23.35 5.73
C ASN A 275 -7.94 24.46 6.78
N HIS A 276 -8.46 25.61 6.36
CA HIS A 276 -9.26 26.40 7.28
C HIS A 276 -10.69 25.94 7.07
N LEU A 277 -11.19 25.25 8.09
CA LEU A 277 -12.61 25.19 8.39
C LEU A 277 -13.14 26.62 8.22
N VAL A 278 -13.99 26.83 7.22
CA VAL A 278 -14.87 27.98 7.20
C VAL A 278 -15.85 27.69 8.33
N GLU A 279 -15.54 28.25 9.50
CA GLU A 279 -16.58 28.61 10.46
C GLU A 279 -17.55 29.54 9.72
N ASP A 280 -18.84 29.26 9.88
CA ASP A 280 -19.93 30.08 9.39
C ASP A 280 -19.67 31.55 9.72
N ASP A 281 -19.52 32.38 8.69
CA ASP A 281 -19.81 33.80 8.79
C ASP A 281 -20.57 34.22 7.53
N ASP A 282 -21.80 34.68 7.78
CA ASP A 282 -22.66 35.36 6.83
C ASP A 282 -21.89 36.46 6.10
N ASP A 283 -21.65 36.32 4.79
CA ASP A 283 -21.50 37.52 3.97
C ASP A 283 -21.93 37.36 2.51
N ILE A 284 -22.89 38.21 2.16
CA ILE A 284 -23.51 38.36 0.86
C ILE A 284 -22.52 39.10 -0.04
N SER A 285 -21.76 38.40 -0.90
CA SER A 285 -21.01 39.08 -1.96
C SER A 285 -20.75 38.21 -3.20
N CYS A 286 -21.82 37.80 -3.89
CA CYS A 286 -21.72 37.37 -5.29
C CYS A 286 -23.06 37.57 -6.00
N MET A 287 -23.37 38.82 -6.34
CA MET A 287 -24.40 39.13 -7.33
C MET A 287 -23.75 39.93 -8.44
N SER A 288 -23.87 39.43 -9.68
CA SER A 288 -23.39 40.15 -10.86
C SER A 288 -24.00 41.56 -10.93
N PRO A 289 -23.32 42.56 -11.53
CA PRO A 289 -23.84 43.93 -11.62
C PRO A 289 -25.20 44.04 -12.34
N LEU A 290 -25.59 43.02 -13.11
CA LEU A 290 -26.89 42.94 -13.76
C LEU A 290 -28.03 42.58 -12.79
N LEU A 291 -27.76 41.79 -11.74
CA LEU A 291 -28.76 41.43 -10.72
C LEU A 291 -28.97 42.55 -9.70
N LEU A 292 -27.94 43.34 -9.38
CA LEU A 292 -28.06 44.47 -8.45
C LEU A 292 -29.00 45.56 -9.02
N ALA A 293 -28.97 45.78 -10.34
CA ALA A 293 -29.88 46.73 -10.99
C ALA A 293 -31.36 46.28 -10.94
N ILE A 294 -31.63 44.97 -11.01
CA ILE A 294 -32.98 44.43 -10.92
C ILE A 294 -33.50 44.53 -9.48
N VAL A 295 -32.67 44.20 -8.48
CA VAL A 295 -33.05 44.27 -7.06
C VAL A 295 -33.36 45.71 -6.63
N VAL A 296 -32.57 46.69 -7.07
CA VAL A 296 -32.81 48.12 -6.75
C VAL A 296 -34.11 48.62 -7.39
N VAL A 297 -34.43 48.21 -8.64
CA VAL A 297 -35.68 48.62 -9.30
C VAL A 297 -36.91 47.96 -8.66
N VAL A 298 -36.80 46.71 -8.22
CA VAL A 298 -37.89 46.00 -7.53
C VAL A 298 -38.14 46.60 -6.14
N ILE A 299 -37.10 46.91 -5.37
CA ILE A 299 -37.22 47.55 -4.05
C ILE A 299 -37.79 48.96 -4.20
N ALA A 300 -37.34 49.76 -5.17
CA ALA A 300 -37.88 51.11 -5.40
C ALA A 300 -39.37 51.11 -5.80
N LYS A 301 -39.82 50.10 -6.57
CA LYS A 301 -41.24 49.92 -6.90
C LYS A 301 -42.06 49.46 -5.69
N TRP A 302 -41.50 48.59 -4.84
CA TRP A 302 -42.18 48.09 -3.65
C TRP A 302 -42.30 49.16 -2.57
N VAL A 303 -41.26 49.97 -2.35
CA VAL A 303 -41.29 51.11 -1.42
C VAL A 303 -42.31 52.16 -1.85
N LYS A 304 -42.42 52.47 -3.16
CA LYS A 304 -43.48 53.35 -3.70
C LYS A 304 -44.89 52.75 -3.55
N TYR A 305 -45.03 51.43 -3.71
CA TYR A 305 -46.32 50.75 -3.54
C TYR A 305 -46.77 50.75 -2.06
N ALA A 306 -45.84 50.47 -1.14
CA ALA A 306 -46.09 50.45 0.30
C ALA A 306 -46.38 51.85 0.88
N THR A 307 -45.76 52.91 0.35
CA THR A 307 -46.08 54.30 0.78
C THR A 307 -47.42 54.82 0.25
N MET A 308 -47.94 54.27 -0.86
CA MET A 308 -49.25 54.65 -1.39
C MET A 308 -50.41 53.87 -0.75
N HIS A 309 -50.17 52.71 -0.15
CA HIS A 309 -51.21 51.80 0.34
C HIS A 309 -50.96 51.32 1.77
N GLY A 310 -50.72 52.28 2.68
CA GLY A 310 -50.50 52.00 4.10
C GLY A 310 -51.65 51.23 4.76
N ARG A 311 -51.30 50.10 5.38
CA ARG A 311 -51.88 49.54 6.61
C ARG A 311 -50.77 48.92 7.43
#